data_AF-A0A954F9K0-F1
#
_entry.id   AF-A0A954F9K0-F1
#
_cell.length_a   1.000
_cell.length_b   1.000
_cell.length_c   1.000
_cell.angle_alpha   90.00
_cell.angle_beta   90.00
_cell.angle_gamma   90.00
#
_symmetry.space_group_name_H-M   'P 1'
#
loop_
_entity.id
_entity.type
_entity.pdbx_description
1 polymer ?
#
loop_
_entity_poly.entity_id
_entity_poly.type
_entity_poly.pdbx_seq_one_letter_code
_entity_poly.pdbx_strand_id
1 'polypeptide(L)'
;MQVLEERRLLAGMLTSDDVIVRTGDNAPNLDTGNSDGNFSNFSEGPIFNESGLVLFQAKVTGSPTSSDSGLFQVSSSGTISNITREKQPVPAIQDGTLYDGISGAASQIPFPFNDSGQAVFVDRFNGVNYWENTGIFLGSNGNGPLLLVQEGSDAPGATSGSTNGKFNDLEGTYVTVNNAGRIAFRTDLYDTDNGNADNRAIFSTDANGNLIEIVREGQLIPGSATNGFSDFYYLSINNAGQVAFWGNTLNASVPDGIYVSNGDGSPLRVVMQTGQVFGSLGESFKIDGLISTSGINESGAVAFRSIIDDGDNGTIVRSVFTVAGNGTLKEVARTGDLLPDNEI
;
A
#
# COMPACT_ATOMS: atom_id res chain seq x y z
N MET A 1 41.95 -3.57 16.07
CA MET A 1 40.91 -4.49 15.55
C MET A 1 39.69 -4.31 16.41
N GLN A 2 38.82 -3.40 16.00
CA GLN A 2 37.66 -2.94 16.75
C GLN A 2 36.44 -3.31 15.91
N VAL A 3 35.59 -4.15 16.51
CA VAL A 3 34.15 -4.31 16.31
C VAL A 3 33.66 -4.51 14.87
N LEU A 4 33.39 -5.78 14.56
CA LEU A 4 32.53 -6.22 13.47
C LEU A 4 31.37 -7.03 14.05
N GLU A 5 30.70 -6.50 15.09
CA GLU A 5 29.59 -7.14 15.82
C GLU A 5 28.24 -6.40 15.74
N GLU A 6 28.07 -5.44 14.83
CA GLU A 6 26.79 -4.75 14.64
C GLU A 6 26.07 -5.19 13.34
N ARG A 7 25.87 -6.49 13.18
CA ARG A 7 24.90 -7.06 12.22
C ARG A 7 24.02 -8.12 12.86
N ARG A 8 23.54 -7.86 14.09
CA ARG A 8 22.43 -8.62 14.69
C ARG A 8 21.10 -8.15 14.09
N LEU A 9 20.91 -8.50 12.83
CA LEU A 9 19.63 -8.45 12.14
C LEU A 9 18.79 -9.62 12.68
N LEU A 10 17.91 -9.38 13.65
CA LEU A 10 16.75 -10.22 14.07
C LEU A 10 16.93 -11.74 14.38
N ALA A 11 18.08 -12.37 14.14
CA ALA A 11 18.28 -13.82 14.17
C ALA A 11 18.56 -14.40 15.58
N GLY A 12 18.24 -13.66 16.64
CA GLY A 12 18.64 -13.99 18.01
C GLY A 12 17.53 -14.41 18.97
N MET A 13 16.25 -14.27 18.60
CA MET A 13 15.14 -14.55 19.52
C MET A 13 14.24 -15.70 19.07
N LEU A 14 14.25 -16.02 17.79
CA LEU A 14 13.43 -17.07 17.21
C LEU A 14 14.34 -17.95 16.35
N THR A 15 14.46 -19.21 16.73
CA THR A 15 15.01 -20.30 15.94
C THR A 15 13.94 -20.83 14.98
N SER A 16 14.32 -21.71 14.05
CA SER A 16 13.36 -22.39 13.17
C SER A 16 12.28 -23.18 13.91
N ASP A 17 12.50 -23.44 15.20
CA ASP A 17 11.65 -24.28 16.03
C ASP A 17 10.74 -23.47 16.97
N ASP A 18 10.88 -22.14 17.00
CA ASP A 18 10.08 -21.28 17.87
C ASP A 18 8.69 -21.01 17.28
N VAL A 19 7.67 -21.42 18.03
CA VAL A 19 6.26 -21.16 17.70
C VAL A 19 5.86 -19.83 18.33
N ILE A 20 5.62 -18.81 17.50
CA ILE A 20 5.21 -17.48 17.94
C ILE A 20 3.75 -17.46 18.41
N VAL A 21 2.86 -18.09 17.64
CA VAL A 21 1.43 -18.23 17.93
C VAL A 21 0.87 -19.46 17.23
N ARG A 22 -0.10 -20.14 17.84
CA ARG A 22 -0.79 -21.30 17.25
C ARG A 22 -2.27 -21.34 17.60
N THR A 23 -3.01 -22.20 16.90
CA THR A 23 -4.41 -22.49 17.22
C THR A 23 -4.54 -22.99 18.66
N GLY A 24 -5.53 -22.49 19.38
CA GLY A 24 -5.79 -22.79 20.78
C GLY A 24 -5.15 -21.80 21.76
N ASP A 25 -4.18 -20.99 21.32
CA ASP A 25 -3.64 -19.91 22.16
C ASP A 25 -4.70 -18.81 22.36
N ASN A 26 -4.60 -18.11 23.49
CA ASN A 26 -5.56 -17.05 23.85
C ASN A 26 -5.46 -15.86 22.89
N ALA A 27 -6.60 -15.41 22.38
CA ALA A 27 -6.69 -14.17 21.61
C ALA A 27 -6.92 -12.98 22.56
N PRO A 28 -6.12 -11.90 22.49
CA PRO A 28 -6.31 -10.75 23.37
C PRO A 28 -7.53 -9.90 23.00
N ASN A 29 -8.14 -9.27 24.00
CA ASN A 29 -9.16 -8.22 23.87
C ASN A 29 -8.50 -6.83 23.88
N LEU A 30 -8.97 -5.92 23.04
CA LEU A 30 -8.42 -4.55 22.95
C LEU A 30 -8.75 -3.69 24.18
N ASP A 31 -9.95 -3.82 24.73
CA ASP A 31 -10.46 -2.95 25.80
C ASP A 31 -9.94 -3.32 27.19
N THR A 32 -9.57 -4.58 27.38
CA THR A 32 -9.20 -5.11 28.71
C THR A 32 -7.80 -5.72 28.76
N GLY A 33 -7.18 -6.03 27.62
CA GLY A 33 -5.93 -6.80 27.55
C GLY A 33 -6.08 -8.27 28.01
N ASN A 34 -7.28 -8.69 28.44
CA ASN A 34 -7.57 -10.05 28.85
C ASN A 34 -7.85 -10.95 27.63
N SER A 35 -7.81 -12.26 27.83
CA SER A 35 -8.22 -13.23 26.81
C SER A 35 -9.70 -13.08 26.43
N ASP A 36 -9.99 -13.05 25.14
CA ASP A 36 -11.33 -12.99 24.55
C ASP A 36 -11.42 -14.02 23.42
N GLY A 37 -11.50 -15.28 23.85
CA GLY A 37 -11.49 -16.46 23.00
C GLY A 37 -10.10 -17.01 22.71
N ASN A 38 -10.04 -18.00 21.82
CA ASN A 38 -8.82 -18.66 21.37
C ASN A 38 -8.69 -18.58 19.85
N PHE A 39 -7.47 -18.44 19.35
CA PHE A 39 -7.20 -18.51 17.92
C PHE A 39 -7.62 -19.87 17.37
N SER A 40 -8.36 -19.89 16.26
CA SER A 40 -8.87 -21.13 15.65
C SER A 40 -8.39 -21.35 14.23
N ASN A 41 -8.07 -20.28 13.50
CA ASN A 41 -7.55 -20.33 12.15
C ASN A 41 -6.71 -19.09 11.84
N PHE A 42 -5.75 -19.21 10.95
CA PHE A 42 -4.95 -18.10 10.42
C PHE A 42 -5.21 -18.05 8.91
N SER A 43 -5.69 -16.90 8.42
CA SER A 43 -6.26 -16.80 7.08
C SER A 43 -5.24 -16.51 5.99
N GLU A 44 -4.06 -15.96 6.31
CA GLU A 44 -2.97 -15.69 5.38
C GLU A 44 -1.60 -15.64 6.09
N GLY A 45 -0.51 -15.62 5.31
CA GLY A 45 0.86 -15.57 5.82
C GLY A 45 1.14 -14.31 6.65
N PRO A 46 1.83 -14.42 7.80
CA PRO A 46 2.18 -13.25 8.61
C PRO A 46 3.16 -12.36 7.85
N ILE A 47 3.13 -11.07 8.16
CA ILE A 47 4.14 -10.11 7.71
C ILE A 47 4.93 -9.58 8.91
N PHE A 48 6.16 -9.17 8.67
CA PHE A 48 7.00 -8.56 9.70
C PHE A 48 7.59 -7.24 9.20
N ASN A 49 7.91 -6.36 10.13
CA ASN A 49 8.56 -5.09 9.85
C ASN A 49 10.01 -5.06 10.38
N GLU A 50 10.73 -3.95 10.17
CA GLU A 50 12.13 -3.82 10.58
C GLU A 50 12.28 -3.73 12.11
N SER A 51 11.22 -3.29 12.80
CA SER A 51 11.11 -3.31 14.27
C SER A 51 10.95 -4.72 14.86
N GLY A 52 10.78 -5.75 14.03
CA GLY A 52 10.57 -7.13 14.48
C GLY A 52 9.16 -7.40 15.03
N LEU A 53 8.20 -6.55 14.69
CA LEU A 53 6.79 -6.84 14.93
C LEU A 53 6.29 -7.78 13.84
N VAL A 54 5.48 -8.76 14.23
CA VAL A 54 4.81 -9.69 13.30
C VAL A 54 3.33 -9.36 13.31
N LEU A 55 2.77 -8.94 12.17
CA LEU A 55 1.34 -8.74 11.98
C LEU A 55 0.72 -10.00 11.37
N PHE A 56 -0.39 -10.44 11.94
CA PHE A 56 -1.11 -11.62 11.46
C PHE A 56 -2.61 -11.47 11.68
N GLN A 57 -3.36 -12.16 10.84
CA GLN A 57 -4.81 -12.19 10.88
C GLN A 57 -5.27 -13.55 11.38
N ALA A 58 -6.28 -13.57 12.23
CA ALA A 58 -6.79 -14.82 12.79
C ALA A 58 -8.29 -14.81 13.01
N LYS A 59 -8.90 -16.00 12.89
CA LYS A 59 -10.21 -16.30 13.45
C LYS A 59 -10.08 -16.65 14.93
N VAL A 60 -11.11 -16.30 15.69
CA VAL A 60 -11.21 -16.47 17.13
C VAL A 60 -12.49 -17.23 17.47
N THR A 61 -12.39 -18.21 18.35
CA THR A 61 -13.52 -18.99 18.85
C THR A 61 -13.70 -18.81 20.35
N GLY A 62 -14.93 -18.94 20.84
CA GLY A 62 -15.22 -18.79 22.27
C GLY A 62 -15.17 -17.34 22.79
N SER A 63 -15.20 -16.35 21.90
CA SER A 63 -15.31 -14.94 22.26
C SER A 63 -16.69 -14.64 22.91
N PRO A 64 -16.75 -14.07 24.13
CA PRO A 64 -18.01 -13.70 24.77
C PRO A 64 -18.80 -12.62 24.02
N THR A 65 -18.13 -11.80 23.20
CA THR A 65 -18.74 -10.73 22.39
C THR A 65 -19.17 -11.21 21.01
N SER A 66 -19.00 -12.50 20.70
CA SER A 66 -19.14 -13.07 19.36
C SER A 66 -18.22 -12.44 18.31
N SER A 67 -17.17 -11.73 18.72
CA SER A 67 -16.12 -11.23 17.82
C SER A 67 -15.27 -12.41 17.36
N ASP A 68 -15.38 -12.79 16.10
CA ASP A 68 -14.80 -14.04 15.59
C ASP A 68 -13.55 -13.86 14.73
N SER A 69 -13.12 -12.62 14.49
CA SER A 69 -11.96 -12.33 13.68
C SER A 69 -11.23 -11.07 14.13
N GLY A 70 -9.95 -10.98 13.77
CA GLY A 70 -9.14 -9.80 14.08
C GLY A 70 -7.78 -9.77 13.39
N LEU A 71 -7.18 -8.58 13.50
CA LEU A 71 -5.80 -8.31 13.16
C LEU A 71 -5.01 -8.17 14.46
N PHE A 72 -3.93 -8.94 14.56
CA PHE A 72 -3.12 -9.06 15.75
C PHE A 72 -1.67 -8.81 15.40
N GLN A 73 -0.89 -8.42 16.40
CA GLN A 73 0.55 -8.33 16.26
C GLN A 73 1.26 -9.07 17.38
N VAL A 74 2.49 -9.52 17.12
CA VAL A 74 3.40 -10.04 18.13
C VAL A 74 4.66 -9.20 18.15
N SER A 75 5.06 -8.75 19.33
CA SER A 75 6.36 -8.08 19.52
C SER A 75 7.52 -9.06 19.44
N SER A 76 8.73 -8.55 19.24
CA SER A 76 9.95 -9.33 19.37
C SER A 76 10.09 -10.02 20.73
N SER A 77 9.46 -9.48 21.79
CA SER A 77 9.40 -10.11 23.12
C SER A 77 8.35 -11.23 23.26
N GLY A 78 7.62 -11.58 22.19
CA GLY A 78 6.56 -12.58 22.22
C GLY A 78 5.21 -12.09 22.77
N THR A 79 5.05 -10.78 22.98
CA THR A 79 3.79 -10.21 23.48
C THR A 79 2.80 -10.12 22.33
N ILE A 80 1.70 -10.88 22.42
CA ILE A 80 0.59 -10.80 21.48
C ILE A 80 -0.34 -9.66 21.89
N SER A 81 -0.61 -8.75 20.96
CA SER A 81 -1.57 -7.67 21.15
C SER A 81 -2.55 -7.57 19.99
N ASN A 82 -3.70 -6.99 20.26
CA ASN A 82 -4.75 -6.79 19.26
C ASN A 82 -4.57 -5.42 18.60
N ILE A 83 -4.62 -5.37 17.25
CA ILE A 83 -4.68 -4.14 16.46
C ILE A 83 -6.13 -3.73 16.25
N THR A 84 -6.96 -4.66 15.80
CA THR A 84 -8.41 -4.47 15.72
C THR A 84 -9.17 -5.79 15.63
N ARG A 85 -10.46 -5.78 15.96
CA ARG A 85 -11.35 -6.96 15.92
C ARG A 85 -12.72 -6.64 15.32
N GLU A 86 -13.36 -7.68 14.79
CA GLU A 86 -14.78 -7.63 14.43
C GLU A 86 -15.59 -7.13 15.63
N LYS A 87 -16.63 -6.32 15.37
CA LYS A 87 -17.51 -5.68 16.35
C LYS A 87 -16.83 -4.64 17.23
N GLN A 88 -15.56 -4.30 16.98
CA GLN A 88 -14.92 -3.21 17.70
C GLN A 88 -15.61 -1.88 17.35
N PRO A 89 -15.88 -1.01 18.35
CA PRO A 89 -16.45 0.31 18.09
C PRO A 89 -15.57 1.16 17.16
N VAL A 90 -16.21 1.90 16.26
CA VAL A 90 -15.59 2.93 15.43
C VAL A 90 -15.93 4.29 16.06
N PRO A 91 -15.03 4.94 16.80
CA PRO A 91 -15.38 6.12 17.61
C PRO A 91 -15.97 7.30 16.82
N ALA A 92 -15.63 7.41 15.53
CA ALA A 92 -16.13 8.45 14.64
C ALA A 92 -17.60 8.23 14.23
N ILE A 93 -18.15 7.02 14.41
CA ILE A 93 -19.49 6.63 13.98
C ILE A 93 -20.30 6.26 15.22
N GLN A 94 -21.38 6.99 15.48
CA GLN A 94 -22.24 6.71 16.63
C GLN A 94 -22.81 5.29 16.53
N ASP A 95 -22.59 4.49 17.57
CA ASP A 95 -22.98 3.06 17.64
C ASP A 95 -22.40 2.20 16.52
N GLY A 96 -21.41 2.71 15.77
CA GLY A 96 -20.77 2.02 14.66
C GLY A 96 -19.75 1.01 15.14
N THR A 97 -19.71 -0.15 14.49
CA THR A 97 -18.78 -1.23 14.79
C THR A 97 -18.25 -1.86 13.52
N LEU A 98 -17.00 -2.33 13.54
CA LEU A 98 -16.43 -3.10 12.43
C LEU A 98 -17.22 -4.39 12.17
N TYR A 99 -17.32 -4.80 10.91
CA TYR A 99 -18.24 -5.86 10.50
C TYR A 99 -17.57 -7.08 9.85
N ASP A 100 -16.72 -6.95 8.82
CA ASP A 100 -16.42 -8.10 7.93
C ASP A 100 -14.99 -8.14 7.34
N GLY A 101 -14.33 -6.99 7.15
CA GLY A 101 -13.04 -6.77 6.47
C GLY A 101 -11.78 -7.10 7.29
N ILE A 102 -11.99 -7.44 8.56
CA ILE A 102 -11.24 -8.43 9.33
C ILE A 102 -10.76 -9.63 8.51
N SER A 103 -11.66 -10.20 7.72
CA SER A 103 -11.49 -11.54 7.14
C SER A 103 -12.25 -11.85 5.86
N GLY A 104 -12.98 -10.87 5.31
CA GLY A 104 -13.65 -10.94 4.03
C GLY A 104 -12.81 -10.41 2.87
N ALA A 105 -13.40 -10.47 1.67
CA ALA A 105 -12.80 -10.01 0.41
C ALA A 105 -12.49 -8.50 0.36
N ALA A 106 -12.98 -7.73 1.34
CA ALA A 106 -12.76 -6.30 1.46
C ALA A 106 -11.29 -5.91 1.66
N SER A 107 -10.52 -6.79 2.31
CA SER A 107 -9.13 -6.52 2.66
C SER A 107 -8.15 -7.06 1.62
N GLN A 108 -7.29 -6.17 1.10
CA GLN A 108 -6.13 -6.59 0.33
C GLN A 108 -5.02 -7.05 1.27
N ILE A 109 -4.64 -8.32 1.15
CA ILE A 109 -3.58 -8.94 1.94
C ILE A 109 -2.33 -9.09 1.06
N PRO A 110 -1.11 -8.82 1.56
CA PRO A 110 -0.76 -8.39 2.92
C PRO A 110 -1.19 -6.97 3.27
N PHE A 111 -1.61 -6.76 4.52
CA PHE A 111 -1.96 -5.44 5.04
C PHE A 111 -0.72 -4.53 5.05
N PRO A 112 -0.82 -3.27 4.61
CA PRO A 112 0.25 -2.29 4.83
C PRO A 112 0.54 -2.10 6.32
N PHE A 113 1.81 -2.27 6.69
CA PHE A 113 2.26 -2.28 8.08
C PHE A 113 3.59 -1.54 8.22
N ASN A 114 3.69 -0.64 9.19
CA ASN A 114 4.89 0.17 9.40
C ASN A 114 5.65 -0.20 10.68
N ASP A 115 6.85 0.35 10.83
CA ASP A 115 7.76 0.07 11.96
C ASP A 115 7.24 0.55 13.32
N SER A 116 6.23 1.42 13.34
CA SER A 116 5.55 1.88 14.55
C SER A 116 4.44 0.92 15.02
N GLY A 117 4.22 -0.19 14.31
CA GLY A 117 3.15 -1.14 14.65
C GLY A 117 1.77 -0.66 14.22
N GLN A 118 1.70 0.24 13.23
CA GLN A 118 0.44 0.68 12.66
C GLN A 118 0.14 -0.12 11.40
N ALA A 119 -1.10 -0.60 11.28
CA ALA A 119 -1.58 -1.32 10.11
C ALA A 119 -2.75 -0.56 9.48
N VAL A 120 -2.75 -0.47 8.15
CA VAL A 120 -3.87 0.10 7.40
C VAL A 120 -4.71 -1.03 6.84
N PHE A 121 -6.03 -0.90 6.95
CA PHE A 121 -6.96 -1.91 6.46
C PHE A 121 -8.25 -1.27 5.96
N VAL A 122 -8.97 -2.04 5.14
CA VAL A 122 -10.32 -1.70 4.69
C VAL A 122 -11.30 -2.60 5.42
N ASP A 123 -12.40 -2.02 5.91
CA ASP A 123 -13.47 -2.79 6.54
C ASP A 123 -14.84 -2.21 6.22
N ARG A 124 -15.86 -3.06 6.30
CA ARG A 124 -17.23 -2.66 6.46
C ARG A 124 -17.52 -2.29 7.92
N PHE A 125 -18.47 -1.40 8.14
CA PHE A 125 -18.91 -1.06 9.49
C PHE A 125 -20.41 -0.80 9.56
N ASN A 126 -20.99 -1.09 10.72
CA ASN A 126 -22.38 -0.79 11.01
C ASN A 126 -22.56 0.67 11.46
N GLY A 127 -23.82 1.10 11.63
CA GLY A 127 -24.16 2.43 12.16
C GLY A 127 -24.34 3.51 11.08
N VAL A 128 -24.25 3.14 9.81
CA VAL A 128 -24.46 4.01 8.64
C VAL A 128 -25.33 3.33 7.57
N ASN A 129 -25.66 4.05 6.50
CA ASN A 129 -26.37 3.47 5.36
C ASN A 129 -25.52 2.36 4.72
N TYR A 130 -26.16 1.30 4.24
CA TYR A 130 -25.45 0.13 3.70
C TYR A 130 -24.69 0.37 2.38
N TRP A 131 -24.86 1.55 1.76
CA TRP A 131 -24.12 2.00 0.58
C TRP A 131 -23.00 3.00 0.92
N GLU A 132 -22.73 3.21 2.22
CA GLU A 132 -21.74 4.16 2.74
C GLU A 132 -20.98 3.50 3.90
N ASN A 133 -20.90 2.17 3.88
CA ASN A 133 -20.53 1.35 5.01
C ASN A 133 -19.13 0.78 4.91
N THR A 134 -18.33 1.21 3.93
CA THR A 134 -16.93 0.82 3.79
C THR A 134 -16.01 1.98 4.16
N GLY A 135 -14.85 1.65 4.73
CA GLY A 135 -13.91 2.65 5.23
C GLY A 135 -12.45 2.18 5.18
N ILE A 136 -11.54 3.14 5.06
CA ILE A 136 -10.10 2.93 5.27
C ILE A 136 -9.77 3.31 6.71
N PHE A 137 -9.13 2.39 7.43
CA PHE A 137 -8.83 2.50 8.85
C PHE A 137 -7.33 2.38 9.14
N LEU A 138 -6.86 3.13 10.13
CA LEU A 138 -5.56 2.93 10.76
C LEU A 138 -5.75 2.26 12.11
N GLY A 139 -5.22 1.04 12.25
CA GLY A 139 -5.15 0.30 13.51
C GLY A 139 -3.78 0.44 14.16
N SER A 140 -3.74 0.48 15.49
CA SER A 140 -2.51 0.43 16.26
C SER A 140 -2.76 -0.21 17.63
N ASN A 141 -1.72 -0.78 18.22
CA ASN A 141 -1.84 -1.44 19.52
C ASN A 141 -2.37 -0.50 20.61
N GLY A 142 -3.41 -0.93 21.32
CA GLY A 142 -3.99 -0.20 22.45
C GLY A 142 -4.86 0.99 22.06
N ASN A 143 -5.10 1.21 20.77
CA ASN A 143 -6.01 2.25 20.27
C ASN A 143 -7.16 1.63 19.49
N GLY A 144 -8.31 2.29 19.50
CA GLY A 144 -9.41 1.94 18.59
C GLY A 144 -9.05 2.22 17.13
N PRO A 145 -9.76 1.62 16.16
CA PRO A 145 -9.56 1.90 14.75
C PRO A 145 -9.85 3.37 14.46
N LEU A 146 -8.90 4.04 13.82
CA LEU A 146 -9.08 5.41 13.34
C LEU A 146 -9.64 5.36 11.92
N LEU A 147 -10.87 5.84 11.73
CA LEU A 147 -11.47 6.02 10.41
C LEU A 147 -10.80 7.20 9.69
N LEU A 148 -10.23 6.94 8.52
CA LEU A 148 -9.52 7.94 7.71
C LEU A 148 -10.36 8.42 6.53
N VAL A 149 -11.06 7.48 5.90
CA VAL A 149 -11.88 7.70 4.71
C VAL A 149 -13.13 6.86 4.84
N GLN A 150 -14.28 7.45 4.56
CA GLN A 150 -15.56 6.78 4.53
C GLN A 150 -16.16 6.87 3.13
N GLU A 151 -16.73 5.77 2.64
CA GLU A 151 -17.55 5.75 1.44
C GLU A 151 -18.68 6.79 1.51
N GLY A 152 -18.91 7.50 0.41
CA GLY A 152 -19.89 8.57 0.29
C GLY A 152 -19.46 9.93 0.88
N SER A 153 -18.35 9.98 1.62
CA SER A 153 -17.75 11.26 2.03
C SER A 153 -17.15 11.99 0.84
N ASP A 154 -17.13 13.32 0.92
CA ASP A 154 -16.63 14.16 -0.17
C ASP A 154 -15.12 14.00 -0.34
N ALA A 155 -14.67 13.84 -1.59
CA ALA A 155 -13.25 13.88 -1.91
C ALA A 155 -12.70 15.29 -1.65
N PRO A 156 -11.49 15.43 -1.07
CA PRO A 156 -10.90 16.74 -0.83
C PRO A 156 -10.57 17.45 -2.15
N GLY A 157 -10.58 18.78 -2.17
CA GLY A 157 -10.17 19.57 -3.35
C GLY A 157 -11.30 20.25 -4.14
N ALA A 158 -12.55 20.16 -3.66
CA ALA A 158 -13.67 20.88 -4.27
C ALA A 158 -13.41 22.39 -4.35
N THR A 159 -13.66 22.97 -5.52
CA THR A 159 -13.66 24.42 -5.73
C THR A 159 -15.09 24.96 -5.62
N SER A 160 -15.26 26.27 -5.44
CA SER A 160 -16.58 26.89 -5.28
C SER A 160 -17.52 26.54 -6.44
N GLY A 161 -18.57 25.77 -6.15
CA GLY A 161 -19.59 25.37 -7.13
C GLY A 161 -19.32 24.06 -7.87
N SER A 162 -18.32 23.29 -7.45
CA SER A 162 -17.94 21.98 -7.99
C SER A 162 -18.08 20.91 -6.91
N THR A 163 -18.38 19.67 -7.32
CA THR A 163 -18.20 18.49 -6.47
C THR A 163 -16.92 17.79 -6.94
N ASN A 164 -15.90 17.67 -6.08
CA ASN A 164 -14.69 16.93 -6.45
C ASN A 164 -14.90 15.40 -6.51
N GLY A 165 -16.16 14.96 -6.40
CA GLY A 165 -16.58 13.58 -6.24
C GLY A 165 -16.76 13.18 -4.78
N LYS A 166 -17.30 11.98 -4.62
CA LYS A 166 -17.43 11.24 -3.37
C LYS A 166 -16.71 9.92 -3.49
N PHE A 167 -16.15 9.43 -2.38
CA PHE A 167 -15.52 8.12 -2.35
C PHE A 167 -16.54 7.02 -2.64
N ASN A 168 -16.29 6.21 -3.66
CA ASN A 168 -17.12 5.04 -3.95
C ASN A 168 -16.79 3.90 -2.97
N ASP A 169 -17.38 2.73 -3.17
CA ASP A 169 -17.06 1.49 -2.44
C ASP A 169 -15.54 1.33 -2.29
N LEU A 170 -15.08 1.30 -1.04
CA LEU A 170 -13.67 1.23 -0.69
C LEU A 170 -13.17 -0.21 -0.64
N GLU A 171 -14.03 -1.22 -0.77
CA GLU A 171 -13.61 -2.62 -0.80
C GLU A 171 -12.65 -2.91 -1.94
N GLY A 172 -11.60 -3.66 -1.62
CA GLY A 172 -10.58 -3.98 -2.62
C GLY A 172 -9.78 -2.75 -3.07
N THR A 173 -9.85 -1.63 -2.37
CA THR A 173 -8.95 -0.48 -2.59
C THR A 173 -7.53 -0.86 -2.21
N TYR A 174 -6.57 -0.54 -3.09
CA TYR A 174 -5.15 -0.65 -2.77
C TYR A 174 -4.73 0.51 -1.88
N VAL A 175 -4.21 0.18 -0.69
CA VAL A 175 -3.70 1.15 0.29
C VAL A 175 -2.25 0.83 0.62
N THR A 176 -1.47 1.83 1.01
CA THR A 176 -0.09 1.67 1.50
C THR A 176 0.20 2.67 2.63
N VAL A 177 1.19 2.37 3.47
CA VAL A 177 1.60 3.21 4.61
C VAL A 177 3.12 3.27 4.72
N ASN A 178 3.67 4.42 5.12
CA ASN A 178 5.09 4.57 5.44
C ASN A 178 5.36 4.58 6.96
N ASN A 179 6.63 4.64 7.36
CA ASN A 179 7.04 4.72 8.77
C ASN A 179 6.73 6.06 9.44
N ALA A 180 6.43 7.10 8.67
CA ALA A 180 5.90 8.35 9.20
C ALA A 180 4.37 8.31 9.44
N GLY A 181 3.71 7.18 9.19
CA GLY A 181 2.26 7.02 9.34
C GLY A 181 1.44 7.69 8.24
N ARG A 182 2.08 8.13 7.14
CA ARG A 182 1.36 8.64 5.97
C ARG A 182 0.85 7.49 5.13
N ILE A 183 -0.34 7.69 4.58
CA ILE A 183 -1.10 6.67 3.88
C ILE A 183 -1.38 7.16 2.48
N ALA A 184 -1.23 6.29 1.48
CA ALA A 184 -1.64 6.55 0.11
C ALA A 184 -2.53 5.43 -0.40
N PHE A 185 -3.54 5.77 -1.21
CA PHE A 185 -4.48 4.79 -1.73
C PHE A 185 -5.05 5.22 -3.08
N ARG A 186 -5.43 4.24 -3.90
CA ARG A 186 -6.14 4.45 -5.17
C ARG A 186 -7.61 4.08 -4.99
N THR A 187 -8.51 4.97 -5.36
CA THR A 187 -9.96 4.77 -5.21
C THR A 187 -10.70 5.17 -6.47
N ASP A 188 -11.88 4.58 -6.66
CA ASP A 188 -12.90 5.11 -7.56
C ASP A 188 -13.75 6.16 -6.81
N LEU A 189 -14.33 7.07 -7.58
CA LEU A 189 -15.17 8.16 -7.12
C LEU A 189 -16.50 8.12 -7.89
N TYR A 190 -17.54 8.72 -7.32
CA TYR A 190 -18.78 9.03 -8.01
C TYR A 190 -19.16 10.49 -7.80
N ASP A 191 -20.18 11.00 -8.49
CA ASP A 191 -20.59 12.42 -8.44
C ASP A 191 -19.45 13.41 -8.72
N THR A 192 -18.56 13.04 -9.64
CA THR A 192 -17.46 13.89 -10.13
C THR A 192 -17.96 14.84 -11.22
N ASP A 193 -17.34 16.02 -11.33
CA ASP A 193 -17.74 17.03 -12.33
C ASP A 193 -17.67 16.53 -13.78
N ASN A 194 -16.72 15.63 -14.12
CA ASN A 194 -16.60 15.05 -15.46
C ASN A 194 -17.04 13.58 -15.55
N GLY A 195 -17.74 13.06 -14.54
CA GLY A 195 -18.23 11.69 -14.50
C GLY A 195 -17.11 10.65 -14.72
N ASN A 196 -17.35 9.66 -15.57
CA ASN A 196 -16.40 8.56 -15.80
C ASN A 196 -15.07 8.99 -16.47
N ALA A 197 -14.90 10.25 -16.85
CA ALA A 197 -13.65 10.75 -17.42
C ALA A 197 -12.64 11.21 -16.34
N ASP A 198 -13.09 11.33 -15.10
CA ASP A 198 -12.28 11.75 -13.96
C ASP A 198 -12.69 11.02 -12.68
N ASN A 199 -13.08 9.73 -12.75
CA ASN A 199 -13.65 9.04 -11.59
C ASN A 199 -12.66 8.17 -10.83
N ARG A 200 -11.36 8.30 -11.11
CA ARG A 200 -10.29 7.59 -10.40
C ARG A 200 -9.25 8.55 -9.89
N ALA A 201 -8.74 8.31 -8.69
CA ALA A 201 -7.70 9.13 -8.10
C ALA A 201 -6.77 8.32 -7.19
N ILE A 202 -5.56 8.84 -7.03
CA ILE A 202 -4.72 8.51 -5.89
C ILE A 202 -4.84 9.66 -4.88
N PHE A 203 -5.07 9.32 -3.62
CA PHE A 203 -4.98 10.24 -2.51
C PHE A 203 -3.83 9.84 -1.58
N SER A 204 -3.31 10.81 -0.82
CA SER A 204 -2.37 10.58 0.27
C SER A 204 -2.72 11.47 1.46
N THR A 205 -2.28 11.10 2.65
CA THR A 205 -2.29 12.02 3.80
C THR A 205 -1.05 12.92 3.77
N ASP A 206 -1.21 14.21 4.07
CA ASP A 206 -0.11 15.15 4.32
C ASP A 206 0.53 14.91 5.71
N ALA A 207 1.49 15.76 6.09
CA ALA A 207 2.17 15.67 7.38
C ALA A 207 1.26 15.90 8.60
N ASN A 208 0.09 16.50 8.40
CA ASN A 208 -0.92 16.77 9.44
C ASN A 208 -2.05 15.73 9.43
N GLY A 209 -2.00 14.74 8.53
CA GLY A 209 -3.05 13.74 8.36
C GLY A 209 -4.21 14.17 7.46
N ASN A 210 -4.14 15.34 6.79
CA ASN A 210 -5.18 15.76 5.86
C ASN A 210 -5.04 15.00 4.54
N LEU A 211 -6.16 14.61 3.93
CA LEU A 211 -6.15 14.02 2.60
C LEU A 211 -5.82 15.07 1.54
N ILE A 212 -4.90 14.72 0.64
CA ILE A 212 -4.52 15.47 -0.55
C ILE A 212 -4.67 14.58 -1.78
N GLU A 213 -5.10 15.16 -2.89
CA GLU A 213 -5.13 14.48 -4.19
C GLU A 213 -3.71 14.45 -4.77
N ILE A 214 -3.26 13.26 -5.20
CA ILE A 214 -1.94 13.04 -5.76
C ILE A 214 -1.97 13.09 -7.29
N VAL A 215 -2.96 12.42 -7.87
CA VAL A 215 -3.21 12.38 -9.32
C VAL A 215 -4.65 11.98 -9.58
N ARG A 216 -5.22 12.51 -10.67
CA ARG A 216 -6.60 12.26 -11.10
C ARG A 216 -6.65 11.68 -12.52
N GLU A 217 -7.60 10.80 -12.79
CA GLU A 217 -7.93 10.40 -14.17
C GLU A 217 -8.24 11.65 -15.02
N GLY A 218 -7.80 11.64 -16.27
CA GLY A 218 -7.88 12.79 -17.16
C GLY A 218 -6.79 13.85 -16.94
N GLN A 219 -6.07 13.84 -15.81
CA GLN A 219 -4.91 14.71 -15.60
C GLN A 219 -3.86 14.43 -16.67
N LEU A 220 -3.36 15.49 -17.31
CA LEU A 220 -2.35 15.38 -18.36
C LEU A 220 -1.08 14.69 -17.86
N ILE A 221 -0.61 13.74 -18.65
CA ILE A 221 0.66 13.06 -18.42
C ILE A 221 1.79 14.07 -18.60
N PRO A 222 2.82 14.11 -17.74
CA PRO A 222 3.96 14.98 -17.94
C PRO A 222 4.60 14.79 -19.31
N GLY A 223 4.84 15.89 -20.02
CA GLY A 223 5.36 15.89 -21.40
C GLY A 223 4.31 15.68 -22.49
N SER A 224 3.05 15.46 -22.14
CA SER A 224 1.92 15.34 -23.08
C SER A 224 1.00 16.55 -22.99
N ALA A 225 0.63 17.13 -24.14
CA ALA A 225 -0.28 18.27 -24.21
C ALA A 225 -1.76 17.87 -24.30
N THR A 226 -2.06 16.61 -24.62
CA THR A 226 -3.42 16.18 -24.99
C THR A 226 -3.88 14.89 -24.32
N ASN A 227 -2.95 14.06 -23.83
CA ASN A 227 -3.27 12.76 -23.26
C ASN A 227 -3.15 12.80 -21.74
N GLY A 228 -4.21 12.38 -21.07
CA GLY A 228 -4.26 12.20 -19.62
C GLY A 228 -4.21 10.75 -19.18
N PHE A 229 -4.09 10.55 -17.88
CA PHE A 229 -4.17 9.24 -17.25
C PHE A 229 -5.56 8.62 -17.37
N SER A 230 -5.61 7.29 -17.40
CA SER A 230 -6.87 6.54 -17.39
C SER A 230 -7.04 5.64 -16.17
N ASP A 231 -5.94 5.20 -15.55
CA ASP A 231 -5.98 4.41 -14.32
C ASP A 231 -4.61 4.41 -13.64
N PHE A 232 -4.55 3.90 -12.41
CA PHE A 232 -3.35 3.89 -11.58
C PHE A 232 -3.17 2.58 -10.82
N TYR A 233 -1.92 2.12 -10.72
CA TYR A 233 -1.55 0.84 -10.11
C TYR A 233 -0.21 0.91 -9.36
N TYR A 234 0.07 -0.12 -8.55
CA TYR A 234 1.38 -0.37 -7.91
C TYR A 234 1.96 0.83 -7.14
N LEU A 235 1.17 1.36 -6.21
CA LEU A 235 1.53 2.51 -5.41
C LEU A 235 2.60 2.13 -4.38
N SER A 236 3.53 3.04 -4.13
CA SER A 236 4.40 3.00 -2.95
C SER A 236 4.67 4.41 -2.43
N ILE A 237 5.07 4.49 -1.16
CA ILE A 237 5.29 5.76 -0.47
C ILE A 237 6.55 5.66 0.40
N ASN A 238 7.41 6.68 0.40
CA ASN A 238 8.55 6.80 1.32
C ASN A 238 8.23 7.74 2.50
N ASN A 239 9.12 7.88 3.50
CA ASN A 239 8.83 8.70 4.69
C ASN A 239 8.77 10.21 4.43
N ALA A 240 9.33 10.68 3.31
CA ALA A 240 9.10 12.06 2.86
C ALA A 240 7.66 12.29 2.34
N GLY A 241 6.91 11.21 2.11
CA GLY A 241 5.56 11.22 1.53
C GLY A 241 5.53 11.36 0.03
N GLN A 242 6.65 11.04 -0.64
CA GLN A 242 6.66 10.93 -2.09
C GLN A 242 5.93 9.64 -2.47
N VAL A 243 4.99 9.74 -3.42
CA VAL A 243 4.17 8.62 -3.87
C VAL A 243 4.62 8.23 -5.27
N ALA A 244 5.13 7.01 -5.42
CA ALA A 244 5.40 6.41 -6.72
C ALA A 244 4.22 5.55 -7.16
N PHE A 245 3.87 5.60 -8.44
CA PHE A 245 2.77 4.83 -9.00
C PHE A 245 2.99 4.56 -10.49
N TRP A 246 2.37 3.50 -11.00
CA TRP A 246 2.21 3.26 -12.43
C TRP A 246 0.91 3.93 -12.90
N GLY A 247 1.01 4.86 -13.85
CA GLY A 247 -0.14 5.43 -14.55
C GLY A 247 -0.34 4.82 -15.95
N ASN A 248 -1.56 4.37 -16.22
CA ASN A 248 -2.00 3.86 -17.53
C ASN A 248 -2.62 4.95 -18.39
N THR A 249 -2.67 4.69 -19.70
CA THR A 249 -3.25 5.57 -20.71
C THR A 249 -4.20 4.80 -21.64
N LEU A 250 -5.32 5.41 -22.06
CA LEU A 250 -6.30 4.77 -22.95
C LEU A 250 -5.82 4.62 -24.40
N ASN A 251 -4.80 5.39 -24.80
CA ASN A 251 -4.33 5.43 -26.17
C ASN A 251 -3.04 4.63 -26.27
N ALA A 252 -3.05 3.49 -26.96
CA ALA A 252 -1.86 2.66 -27.19
C ALA A 252 -0.69 3.38 -27.90
N SER A 253 -0.94 4.56 -28.48
CA SER A 253 0.10 5.44 -29.04
C SER A 253 0.79 6.32 -27.98
N VAL A 254 0.32 6.27 -26.74
CA VAL A 254 0.82 7.02 -25.60
C VAL A 254 1.40 6.03 -24.60
N PRO A 255 2.58 6.30 -24.05
CA PRO A 255 3.23 5.34 -23.20
C PRO A 255 2.68 5.37 -21.78
N ASP A 256 2.34 4.18 -21.26
CA ASP A 256 2.21 3.94 -19.83
C ASP A 256 3.54 4.22 -19.13
N GLY A 257 3.49 4.63 -17.87
CA GLY A 257 4.68 5.14 -17.17
C GLY A 257 4.67 4.95 -15.66
N ILE A 258 5.84 5.12 -15.05
CA ILE A 258 6.01 5.24 -13.60
C ILE A 258 6.26 6.71 -13.31
N TYR A 259 5.53 7.23 -12.34
CA TYR A 259 5.55 8.64 -11.96
C TYR A 259 5.76 8.74 -10.46
N VAL A 260 6.33 9.86 -10.03
CA VAL A 260 6.46 10.22 -8.61
C VAL A 260 5.85 11.59 -8.37
N SER A 261 4.94 11.65 -7.40
CA SER A 261 4.48 12.90 -6.80
C SER A 261 5.29 13.20 -5.54
N ASN A 262 5.60 14.46 -5.31
CA ASN A 262 6.20 14.90 -4.03
C ASN A 262 5.14 15.19 -2.95
N GLY A 263 3.84 15.10 -3.27
CA GLY A 263 2.75 15.37 -2.33
C GLY A 263 2.63 16.85 -1.93
N ASP A 264 3.31 17.76 -2.64
CA ASP A 264 3.35 19.19 -2.37
C ASP A 264 2.73 20.04 -3.50
N GLY A 265 2.07 19.38 -4.46
CA GLY A 265 1.50 20.02 -5.65
C GLY A 265 2.51 20.35 -6.75
N SER A 266 3.80 20.04 -6.57
CA SER A 266 4.77 20.13 -7.66
C SER A 266 4.45 19.15 -8.79
N PRO A 267 4.86 19.44 -10.05
CA PRO A 267 4.62 18.55 -11.17
C PRO A 267 5.18 17.14 -10.93
N LEU A 268 4.46 16.13 -11.41
CA LEU A 268 4.90 14.73 -11.35
C LEU A 268 6.26 14.57 -12.04
N ARG A 269 7.17 13.86 -11.37
CA ARG A 269 8.43 13.42 -11.96
C ARG A 269 8.20 12.14 -12.76
N VAL A 270 8.57 12.15 -14.04
CA VAL A 270 8.60 10.94 -14.87
C VAL A 270 9.80 10.09 -14.45
N VAL A 271 9.55 8.83 -14.09
CA VAL A 271 10.61 7.85 -13.79
C VAL A 271 10.98 7.08 -15.05
N MET A 272 9.97 6.58 -15.76
CA MET A 272 10.12 5.92 -17.05
C MET A 272 8.79 5.96 -17.79
N GLN A 273 8.86 5.88 -19.11
CA GLN A 273 7.71 5.71 -20.00
C GLN A 273 7.97 4.56 -20.97
N THR A 274 6.94 3.80 -21.33
CA THR A 274 7.01 2.82 -22.42
C THR A 274 7.56 3.47 -23.69
N GLY A 275 8.38 2.74 -24.44
CA GLY A 275 8.95 3.21 -25.70
C GLY A 275 10.02 4.29 -25.53
N GLN A 276 10.22 4.81 -24.31
CA GLN A 276 11.36 5.66 -24.01
C GLN A 276 12.63 4.87 -24.29
N VAL A 277 13.45 5.44 -25.18
CA VAL A 277 14.76 4.92 -25.48
C VAL A 277 15.72 5.28 -24.35
N PHE A 278 16.52 4.32 -23.93
CA PHE A 278 17.60 4.48 -22.97
C PHE A 278 18.88 3.81 -23.51
N GLY A 279 20.01 4.11 -22.87
CA GLY A 279 21.30 3.60 -23.31
C GLY A 279 21.78 4.16 -24.65
N SER A 280 22.93 3.68 -25.13
CA SER A 280 23.52 4.13 -26.40
C SER A 280 23.24 3.17 -27.56
N LEU A 281 22.66 2.01 -27.30
CA LEU A 281 22.36 0.99 -28.31
C LEU A 281 20.92 1.07 -28.83
N GLY A 282 20.13 2.03 -28.33
CA GLY A 282 18.74 2.23 -28.74
C GLY A 282 17.74 1.35 -27.98
N GLU A 283 18.11 0.87 -26.79
CA GLU A 283 17.26 0.03 -25.96
C GLU A 283 15.97 0.78 -25.57
N SER A 284 14.83 0.10 -25.45
CA SER A 284 13.56 0.76 -25.09
C SER A 284 12.69 -0.07 -24.16
N PHE A 285 11.95 0.59 -23.27
CA PHE A 285 10.99 -0.07 -22.38
C PHE A 285 9.74 -0.54 -23.14
N LYS A 286 9.16 -1.69 -22.77
CA LYS A 286 7.96 -2.25 -23.43
C LYS A 286 6.76 -2.42 -22.49
N ILE A 287 5.55 -2.36 -23.08
CA ILE A 287 4.22 -2.45 -22.43
C ILE A 287 4.00 -3.81 -21.74
N ASP A 288 4.36 -4.94 -22.37
CA ASP A 288 3.97 -6.29 -21.93
C ASP A 288 4.81 -6.85 -20.75
N GLY A 289 5.45 -5.98 -19.96
CA GLY A 289 6.55 -6.39 -19.08
C GLY A 289 6.67 -5.78 -17.70
N LEU A 290 5.80 -4.84 -17.32
CA LEU A 290 5.77 -4.40 -15.94
C LEU A 290 5.17 -5.50 -15.07
N ILE A 291 6.06 -6.27 -14.46
CA ILE A 291 5.72 -7.19 -13.39
C ILE A 291 6.24 -6.56 -12.10
N SER A 292 5.30 -6.11 -11.26
CA SER A 292 5.40 -5.80 -9.83
C SER A 292 6.17 -4.55 -9.39
N THR A 293 5.42 -3.70 -8.67
CA THR A 293 5.83 -2.74 -7.63
C THR A 293 6.89 -1.71 -8.05
N SER A 294 6.46 -0.45 -8.19
CA SER A 294 7.41 0.65 -8.01
C SER A 294 7.79 0.68 -6.53
N GLY A 295 9.05 0.50 -6.19
CA GLY A 295 9.55 0.66 -4.82
C GLY A 295 10.29 1.98 -4.72
N ILE A 296 9.80 2.92 -3.93
CA ILE A 296 10.50 4.19 -3.67
C ILE A 296 11.25 4.13 -2.34
N ASN A 297 12.52 4.54 -2.33
CA ASN A 297 13.31 4.64 -1.11
C ASN A 297 13.31 6.07 -0.54
N GLU A 298 13.95 6.27 0.61
CA GLU A 298 14.03 7.56 1.31
C GLU A 298 14.79 8.67 0.55
N SER A 299 15.63 8.30 -0.43
CA SER A 299 16.28 9.28 -1.32
C SER A 299 15.40 9.67 -2.52
N GLY A 300 14.18 9.11 -2.60
CA GLY A 300 13.28 9.26 -3.73
C GLY A 300 13.72 8.48 -4.97
N ALA A 301 14.62 7.51 -4.83
CA ALA A 301 14.99 6.61 -5.92
C ALA A 301 13.92 5.53 -6.07
N VAL A 302 13.60 5.19 -7.32
CA VAL A 302 12.56 4.21 -7.65
C VAL A 302 13.20 2.98 -8.27
N ALA A 303 12.95 1.82 -7.68
CA ALA A 303 13.25 0.52 -8.26
C ALA A 303 12.02 -0.02 -9.00
N PHE A 304 12.24 -0.63 -10.16
CA PHE A 304 11.18 -1.28 -10.93
C PHE A 304 11.74 -2.38 -11.82
N ARG A 305 10.88 -3.32 -12.21
CA ARG A 305 11.18 -4.30 -13.24
C ARG A 305 10.53 -3.87 -14.55
N SER A 306 11.24 -4.06 -15.66
CA SER A 306 10.69 -3.83 -16.99
C SER A 306 11.16 -4.89 -17.96
N ILE A 307 10.39 -5.06 -19.03
CA ILE A 307 10.85 -5.74 -20.23
C ILE A 307 11.43 -4.68 -21.15
N ILE A 308 12.59 -4.98 -21.71
CA ILE A 308 13.27 -4.12 -22.66
C ILE A 308 13.47 -4.84 -23.98
N ASP A 309 13.41 -4.06 -25.05
CA ASP A 309 13.95 -4.41 -26.36
C ASP A 309 15.39 -3.90 -26.35
N ASP A 310 16.33 -4.83 -26.46
CA ASP A 310 17.76 -4.57 -26.31
C ASP A 310 18.40 -3.91 -27.54
N GLY A 311 17.61 -3.60 -28.57
CA GLY A 311 18.09 -2.99 -29.81
C GLY A 311 18.83 -3.96 -30.74
N ASP A 312 19.13 -5.19 -30.30
CA ASP A 312 19.77 -6.23 -31.10
C ASP A 312 18.72 -7.24 -31.57
N ASN A 313 18.11 -6.90 -32.71
CA ASN A 313 17.14 -7.75 -33.42
C ASN A 313 15.81 -7.99 -32.67
N GLY A 314 15.47 -7.12 -31.70
CA GLY A 314 14.20 -7.16 -30.97
C GLY A 314 14.18 -8.19 -29.84
N THR A 315 15.34 -8.55 -29.28
CA THR A 315 15.39 -9.53 -28.18
C THR A 315 14.79 -8.91 -26.94
N ILE A 316 13.79 -9.60 -26.40
CA ILE A 316 13.00 -9.18 -25.25
C ILE A 316 13.65 -9.75 -23.99
N VAL A 317 14.25 -8.88 -23.17
CA VAL A 317 14.86 -9.29 -21.89
C VAL A 317 14.18 -8.63 -20.70
N ARG A 318 14.10 -9.36 -19.58
CA ARG A 318 13.63 -8.81 -18.30
C ARG A 318 14.81 -8.24 -17.53
N SER A 319 14.65 -7.01 -17.07
CA SER A 319 15.67 -6.29 -16.31
C SER A 319 15.08 -5.59 -15.10
N VAL A 320 15.92 -5.39 -14.09
CA VAL A 320 15.63 -4.60 -12.90
C VAL A 320 16.38 -3.29 -13.02
N PHE A 321 15.68 -2.19 -12.79
CA PHE A 321 16.21 -0.85 -12.88
C PHE A 321 16.07 -0.11 -11.56
N THR A 322 16.94 0.87 -11.36
CA THR A 322 16.77 1.94 -10.39
C THR A 322 16.89 3.27 -11.10
N VAL A 323 16.00 4.21 -10.78
CA VAL A 323 16.12 5.62 -11.19
C VAL A 323 16.29 6.45 -9.94
N ALA A 324 17.43 7.11 -9.82
CA ALA A 324 17.74 7.95 -8.67
C ALA A 324 16.81 9.17 -8.61
N GLY A 325 16.76 9.82 -7.44
CA GLY A 325 15.91 11.01 -7.22
C GLY A 325 16.11 12.13 -8.25
N ASN A 326 17.32 12.22 -8.80
CA ASN A 326 17.74 13.17 -9.83
C ASN A 326 17.47 12.71 -11.28
N GLY A 327 16.80 11.57 -11.48
CA GLY A 327 16.50 11.00 -12.81
C GLY A 327 17.57 10.08 -13.40
N THR A 328 18.67 9.81 -12.69
CA THR A 328 19.73 8.93 -13.21
C THR A 328 19.24 7.47 -13.24
N LEU A 329 19.09 6.91 -14.44
CA LEU A 329 18.76 5.50 -14.66
C LEU A 329 19.99 4.60 -14.50
N LYS A 330 19.81 3.46 -13.84
CA LYS A 330 20.78 2.37 -13.75
C LYS A 330 20.07 1.02 -13.93
N GLU A 331 20.55 0.22 -14.87
CA GLU A 331 20.22 -1.21 -14.94
C GLU A 331 20.99 -1.95 -13.84
N VAL A 332 20.28 -2.66 -12.97
CA VAL A 332 20.85 -3.37 -11.81
C VAL A 332 21.18 -4.80 -12.17
N ALA A 333 20.28 -5.45 -12.90
CA ALA A 333 20.43 -6.82 -13.37
C ALA A 333 19.55 -7.02 -14.61
N ARG A 334 20.03 -7.87 -15.53
CA ARG A 334 19.29 -8.33 -16.70
C ARG A 334 19.32 -9.84 -16.82
N THR A 335 18.34 -10.39 -17.52
CA THR A 335 18.28 -11.83 -17.80
C THR A 335 19.54 -12.26 -18.54
N GLY A 336 20.25 -13.24 -17.98
CA GLY A 336 21.51 -13.74 -18.54
C GLY A 336 22.77 -13.13 -17.94
N ASP A 337 22.66 -12.17 -17.02
CA ASP A 337 23.81 -11.70 -16.25
C ASP A 337 24.46 -12.85 -15.49
N LEU A 338 25.79 -12.93 -15.59
CA LEU A 338 26.58 -13.82 -14.76
C LEU A 338 26.54 -13.30 -13.33
N LEU A 339 26.09 -14.16 -12.40
CA LEU A 339 26.32 -13.90 -10.98
C LEU A 339 27.84 -13.82 -10.76
N PRO A 340 28.33 -12.93 -9.87
CA PRO A 340 29.74 -12.90 -9.53
C PRO A 340 30.20 -14.31 -9.15
N ASP A 341 31.27 -14.80 -9.80
CA ASP A 341 31.81 -16.13 -9.56
C ASP A 341 31.99 -16.35 -8.04
N ASN A 342 31.19 -17.25 -7.44
CA ASN A 342 31.34 -17.96 -6.14
C ASN A 342 30.06 -18.22 -5.32
N GLU A 343 28.84 -18.11 -5.87
CA GLU A 343 27.63 -18.51 -5.11
C GLU A 343 26.75 -19.51 -5.89
N ILE A 344 26.98 -20.81 -5.63
CA ILE A 344 25.98 -21.90 -5.68
C ILE A 344 26.08 -22.64 -4.35
#